data_AF-A0AAV8G9W6-F1
#
_entry.id   AF-A0AAV8G9W6-F1
#
_cell.length_a   1.000
_cell.length_b   1.000
_cell.length_c   1.000
_cell.angle_alpha   90.00
_cell.angle_beta   90.00
_cell.angle_gamma   90.00
#
_symmetry.space_group_name_H-M   'P 1'
#
loop_
_entity.id
_entity.type
_entity.pdbx_description
1 polymer ?
#
loop_
_entity_poly.entity_id
_entity_poly.type
_entity_poly.pdbx_seq_one_letter_code
_entity_poly.pdbx_strand_id
1 'polypeptide(L)'
;MGTFVGHFVPGLAFTFLGLWHTICTIKCYKLKGPSHFTSTTWFPINTRNHFIKHLELYLLFTFSIVVITLQLINHPFQALNYEHASMYLHVALYSFLAIVIDLSPSSNSLSGLVTTLAASVFAQKLLLWHCHSADMLGLKGTTTGCCNSSWQPL
;
A
#
# COMPACT_ATOMS: atom_id res chain seq x y z
N MET A 1 -19.51 -5.10 5.29
CA MET A 1 -18.62 -5.81 6.23
C MET A 1 -18.16 -7.08 5.54
N GLY A 2 -16.84 -7.29 5.39
CA GLY A 2 -16.30 -8.42 4.62
C GLY A 2 -16.45 -9.76 5.35
N THR A 3 -16.29 -10.87 4.63
CA THR A 3 -16.26 -12.20 5.25
C THR A 3 -15.01 -12.35 6.13
N PHE A 4 -15.09 -13.13 7.21
CA PHE A 4 -13.94 -13.40 8.09
C PHE A 4 -12.71 -13.85 7.29
N VAL A 5 -12.90 -14.74 6.32
CA VAL A 5 -11.84 -15.23 5.41
C VAL A 5 -11.28 -14.08 4.56
N GLY A 6 -12.14 -13.19 4.06
CA GLY A 6 -11.75 -12.00 3.29
C GLY A 6 -10.95 -10.97 4.07
N HIS A 7 -10.91 -11.03 5.41
CA HIS A 7 -10.04 -10.18 6.24
C HIS A 7 -8.84 -10.94 6.78
N PHE A 8 -9.03 -12.19 7.17
CA PHE A 8 -7.97 -13.04 7.71
C PHE A 8 -6.86 -13.29 6.69
N VAL A 9 -7.21 -13.66 5.45
CA VAL A 9 -6.21 -13.98 4.42
C VAL A 9 -5.34 -12.77 4.06
N PRO A 10 -5.90 -11.59 3.73
CA PRO A 10 -5.07 -10.40 3.50
C PRO A 10 -4.28 -9.97 4.74
N GLY A 11 -4.87 -10.06 5.94
CA GLY A 11 -4.18 -9.70 7.19
C GLY A 11 -2.96 -10.58 7.47
N LEU A 12 -3.09 -11.90 7.26
CA LEU A 12 -1.99 -12.84 7.39
C LEU A 12 -0.89 -12.60 6.33
N ALA A 13 -1.28 -12.33 5.08
CA ALA A 13 -0.34 -11.99 4.01
C ALA A 13 0.47 -10.73 4.34
N PHE A 14 -0.18 -9.66 4.81
CA PHE A 14 0.51 -8.44 5.24
C PHE A 14 1.42 -8.66 6.46
N THR A 15 1.07 -9.58 7.36
CA THR A 15 1.92 -9.94 8.51
C THR A 15 3.20 -10.63 8.05
N PHE A 16 3.10 -11.62 7.15
CA PHE A 16 4.29 -12.27 6.59
C PHE A 16 5.15 -11.29 5.79
N LEU A 17 4.52 -10.41 5.01
CA LEU A 17 5.23 -9.37 4.27
C LEU A 17 5.97 -8.40 5.22
N GLY A 18 5.31 -7.94 6.28
CA GLY A 18 5.93 -7.08 7.30
C GLY A 18 7.09 -7.76 8.02
N LEU A 19 6.95 -9.06 8.34
CA LEU A 19 8.02 -9.83 8.96
C LEU A 19 9.22 -10.00 8.02
N TRP A 20 8.98 -10.26 6.74
CA TRP A 20 10.02 -10.31 5.70
C TRP A 20 10.81 -8.99 5.65
N HIS A 21 10.09 -7.87 5.56
CA HIS A 21 10.70 -6.52 5.57
C HIS A 21 11.51 -6.25 6.83
N THR A 22 11.00 -6.65 7.98
CA THR A 22 11.68 -6.48 9.28
C THR A 22 13.00 -7.26 9.30
N ILE A 23 12.99 -8.53 8.90
CA ILE A 23 14.19 -9.37 8.86
C ILE A 23 15.21 -8.80 7.86
N CYS A 24 14.77 -8.38 6.67
CA CYS A 24 15.64 -7.78 5.67
C CYS A 24 16.27 -6.47 6.14
N THR A 25 15.50 -5.64 6.84
CA THR A 25 15.96 -4.38 7.42
C THR A 25 17.03 -4.63 8.49
N ILE A 26 16.80 -5.58 9.40
CA ILE A 26 17.77 -5.98 10.44
C ILE A 26 19.06 -6.49 9.80
N LYS A 27 18.96 -7.33 8.75
CA LYS A 27 20.13 -7.82 8.01
C LYS A 27 20.91 -6.68 7.35
N CYS A 28 20.20 -5.76 6.69
CA CYS A 28 20.80 -4.59 6.04
C CYS A 28 21.55 -3.72 7.05
N TYR A 29 20.94 -3.45 8.21
CA TYR A 29 21.56 -2.72 9.31
C TYR A 29 22.83 -3.41 9.83
N LYS A 30 22.78 -4.73 10.06
CA LYS A 30 23.95 -5.49 10.52
C LYS A 30 25.10 -5.49 9.50
N LEU A 31 24.81 -5.50 8.20
CA LEU A 31 25.84 -5.55 7.15
C LEU A 31 26.45 -4.19 6.83
N LYS A 32 25.65 -3.12 6.80
CA LYS A 32 26.10 -1.77 6.43
C LYS A 32 26.58 -0.94 7.63
N GLY A 33 26.19 -1.33 8.85
CA GLY A 33 26.46 -0.57 10.07
C GLY A 33 25.59 0.69 10.20
N PRO A 34 25.69 1.39 11.34
CA PRO A 34 24.82 2.53 11.66
C PRO A 34 25.08 3.77 10.80
N SER A 35 26.31 3.98 10.30
CA SER A 35 26.70 5.18 9.56
C SER A 35 26.24 5.19 8.11
N HIS A 36 25.91 4.04 7.54
CA HIS A 36 25.58 3.88 6.12
C HIS A 36 24.26 3.12 5.90
N PHE A 37 23.45 3.01 6.96
CA PHE A 37 22.15 2.35 6.89
C PHE A 37 21.14 3.23 6.16
N THR A 38 20.51 2.64 5.14
CA THR A 38 19.37 3.22 4.44
C THR A 38 18.25 2.19 4.41
N SER A 39 17.05 2.60 4.81
CA SER A 39 15.85 1.78 4.69
C SER A 39 15.38 1.79 3.24
N THR A 40 15.02 0.63 2.71
CA THR A 40 14.39 0.50 1.39
C THR A 40 12.91 0.24 1.57
N THR A 41 12.12 0.56 0.55
CA THR A 41 10.65 0.42 0.60
C THR A 41 10.16 -0.93 0.09
N TRP A 42 11.06 -1.71 -0.53
CA TRP A 42 10.86 -3.08 -0.94
C TRP A 42 12.20 -3.83 -0.84
N PHE A 43 12.17 -5.16 -0.77
CA PHE A 43 13.37 -6.00 -0.69
C PHE A 43 13.36 -7.10 -1.74
N PRO A 44 14.38 -7.17 -2.63
CA PRO A 44 14.45 -8.24 -3.61
C PRO A 44 14.71 -9.59 -2.93
N ILE A 45 14.02 -10.63 -3.40
CA ILE A 45 14.32 -11.99 -2.98
C ILE A 45 15.64 -12.40 -3.65
N ASN A 46 16.61 -12.88 -2.86
CA ASN A 46 17.93 -13.29 -3.33
C ASN A 46 17.84 -14.56 -4.18
N THR A 47 17.44 -14.41 -5.46
CA THR A 47 17.32 -15.51 -6.42
C THR A 47 17.86 -15.07 -7.78
N ARG A 48 18.28 -16.03 -8.60
CA ARG A 48 18.72 -15.79 -9.97
C ARG A 48 17.57 -15.52 -10.95
N ASN A 49 16.34 -15.89 -10.58
CA ASN A 49 15.18 -15.67 -11.43
C ASN A 49 14.65 -14.23 -11.23
N HIS A 50 14.69 -13.42 -12.29
CA HIS A 50 14.25 -12.03 -12.26
C HIS A 50 12.76 -11.88 -11.92
N PHE A 51 11.92 -12.87 -12.26
CA PHE A 51 10.51 -12.87 -11.86
C PHE A 51 10.34 -13.01 -10.36
N ILE A 52 11.12 -13.90 -9.73
CA ILE A 52 11.05 -14.16 -8.28
C ILE A 52 11.69 -13.00 -7.51
N LYS A 53 12.72 -12.35 -8.07
CA LYS A 53 13.34 -11.14 -7.50
C LYS A 53 12.29 -10.06 -7.19
N HIS A 54 11.32 -9.88 -8.09
CA HIS A 54 10.30 -8.83 -8.06
C HIS A 54 8.92 -9.31 -7.60
N LEU A 55 8.85 -10.51 -7.02
CA LEU A 55 7.59 -11.16 -6.67
C LEU A 55 6.69 -10.27 -5.79
N GLU A 56 7.29 -9.59 -4.81
CA GLU A 56 6.57 -8.65 -3.93
C GLU A 56 5.85 -7.56 -4.73
N LEU A 57 6.57 -6.88 -5.63
CA LEU A 57 6.02 -5.78 -6.42
C LEU A 57 4.95 -6.27 -7.41
N TYR A 58 5.16 -7.45 -8.02
CA TYR A 58 4.16 -8.06 -8.89
C TYR A 58 2.89 -8.44 -8.13
N LEU A 59 3.02 -8.99 -6.92
CA LEU A 59 1.87 -9.33 -6.08
C LEU A 59 1.10 -8.07 -5.67
N LEU A 60 1.79 -7.00 -5.25
CA LEU A 60 1.15 -5.73 -4.91
C LEU A 60 0.42 -5.10 -6.10
N PHE A 61 1.05 -5.09 -7.27
CA PHE A 61 0.44 -4.54 -8.49
C PHE A 61 -0.80 -5.36 -8.91
N THR A 62 -0.64 -6.67 -9.06
CA THR A 62 -1.73 -7.56 -9.52
C THR A 62 -2.90 -7.57 -8.54
N PHE A 63 -2.63 -7.66 -7.23
CA PHE A 63 -3.67 -7.57 -6.21
C PHE A 63 -4.45 -6.25 -6.29
N SER A 64 -3.74 -5.13 -6.45
CA SER A 64 -4.38 -3.81 -6.55
C SER A 64 -5.28 -3.70 -7.78
N ILE A 65 -4.83 -4.18 -8.95
CA ILE A 65 -5.65 -4.19 -10.16
C ILE A 65 -6.87 -5.10 -9.98
N VAL A 66 -6.69 -6.31 -9.46
CA VAL A 66 -7.80 -7.25 -9.23
C VAL A 66 -8.86 -6.64 -8.32
N VAL A 67 -8.47 -5.97 -7.22
CA VAL A 67 -9.44 -5.35 -6.32
C VAL A 67 -10.19 -4.20 -7.00
N ILE A 68 -9.49 -3.33 -7.75
CA ILE A 68 -10.14 -2.24 -8.50
C ILE A 68 -11.11 -2.80 -9.56
N THR A 69 -10.70 -3.83 -10.30
CA THR A 69 -11.55 -4.46 -11.32
C THR A 69 -12.77 -5.14 -10.70
N LEU A 70 -12.60 -5.91 -9.62
CA LEU A 70 -13.72 -6.53 -8.90
C LEU A 70 -14.69 -5.47 -8.36
N GLN A 71 -14.17 -4.35 -7.86
CA GLN A 71 -15.00 -3.25 -7.40
C GLN A 71 -15.80 -2.62 -8.55
N LEU A 72 -15.18 -2.43 -9.71
CA LEU A 72 -15.84 -1.90 -10.90
C LEU A 72 -16.92 -2.86 -11.45
N ILE A 73 -16.65 -4.17 -11.44
CA ILE A 73 -17.61 -5.20 -11.87
C ILE A 73 -18.82 -5.26 -10.92
N ASN A 74 -18.58 -5.19 -9.62
CA ASN A 74 -19.64 -5.30 -8.61
C ASN A 74 -20.49 -4.02 -8.53
N HIS A 75 -19.93 -2.86 -8.88
CA HIS A 75 -20.59 -1.55 -8.79
C HIS A 75 -20.35 -0.70 -10.05
N PRO A 76 -20.89 -1.10 -11.22
CA PRO A 76 -20.54 -0.48 -12.51
C PRO A 76 -21.09 0.95 -12.70
N PHE A 77 -22.13 1.36 -11.95
CA PHE A 77 -22.82 2.65 -12.16
C PHE A 77 -23.19 3.43 -10.88
N GLN A 78 -23.00 2.87 -9.69
CA GLN A 78 -23.33 3.55 -8.43
C GLN A 78 -22.40 3.09 -7.30
N ALA A 79 -21.79 4.06 -6.62
CA ALA A 79 -20.96 3.90 -5.43
C ALA A 79 -19.63 3.14 -5.63
N LEU A 80 -18.83 3.54 -6.63
CA LEU A 80 -17.40 3.29 -6.53
C LEU A 80 -16.91 3.95 -5.23
N ASN A 81 -16.39 3.15 -4.30
CA ASN A 81 -15.80 3.72 -3.09
C ASN A 81 -14.45 4.33 -3.51
N TYR A 82 -14.47 5.62 -3.80
CA TYR A 82 -13.31 6.39 -4.28
C TYR A 82 -12.13 6.33 -3.30
N GLU A 83 -12.39 6.20 -2.00
CA GLU A 83 -11.34 6.06 -0.99
C GLU A 83 -10.60 4.72 -1.16
N HIS A 84 -11.36 3.63 -1.33
CA HIS A 84 -10.80 2.30 -1.55
C HIS A 84 -10.09 2.21 -2.91
N ALA A 85 -10.75 2.69 -3.98
CA ALA A 85 -10.19 2.67 -5.33
C ALA A 85 -8.92 3.52 -5.44
N SER A 86 -8.90 4.72 -4.86
CA SER A 86 -7.70 5.58 -4.85
C SER A 86 -6.56 4.97 -4.04
N MET A 87 -6.84 4.28 -2.93
CA MET A 87 -5.83 3.58 -2.14
C MET A 87 -5.14 2.47 -2.95
N TYR A 88 -5.89 1.63 -3.65
CA TYR A 88 -5.29 0.58 -4.50
C TYR A 88 -4.61 1.15 -5.74
N LEU A 89 -5.14 2.22 -6.34
CA LEU A 89 -4.48 2.90 -7.45
C LEU A 89 -3.10 3.43 -7.04
N HIS A 90 -2.98 4.01 -5.85
CA HIS A 90 -1.71 4.54 -5.35
C HIS A 90 -0.69 3.41 -5.09
N VAL A 91 -1.13 2.27 -4.54
CA VAL A 91 -0.29 1.07 -4.36
C VAL A 91 0.14 0.49 -5.72
N ALA A 92 -0.76 0.45 -6.70
CA ALA A 92 -0.43 0.01 -8.06
C ALA A 92 0.60 0.92 -8.72
N LEU A 93 0.42 2.24 -8.61
CA LEU A 93 1.35 3.23 -9.15
C LEU A 93 2.74 3.10 -8.51
N TYR A 94 2.80 2.98 -7.19
CA TYR A 94 4.04 2.73 -6.45
C TYR A 94 4.75 1.47 -6.96
N SER A 95 4.04 0.34 -7.02
CA SER A 95 4.61 -0.96 -7.38
C SER A 95 5.11 -0.97 -8.83
N PHE A 96 4.34 -0.38 -9.74
CA PHE A 96 4.71 -0.23 -11.14
C PHE A 96 5.98 0.60 -11.30
N LEU A 97 6.03 1.79 -10.69
CA LEU A 97 7.20 2.66 -10.77
C LEU A 97 8.44 2.05 -10.11
N ALA A 98 8.27 1.32 -9.01
CA ALA A 98 9.37 0.58 -8.38
C ALA A 98 9.98 -0.47 -9.33
N ILE A 99 9.15 -1.24 -10.05
CA ILE A 99 9.61 -2.22 -11.06
C ILE A 99 10.34 -1.51 -12.21
N VAL A 100 9.74 -0.44 -12.76
CA VAL A 100 10.30 0.32 -13.88
C VAL A 100 11.66 0.91 -13.53
N ILE A 101 11.81 1.45 -12.32
CA ILE A 101 13.05 2.06 -11.85
C ILE A 101 14.13 1.01 -11.58
N ASP A 102 13.79 -0.15 -11.02
CA ASP A 102 14.78 -1.23 -10.81
C ASP A 102 15.27 -1.86 -12.12
N LEU A 103 14.40 -1.92 -13.14
CA LEU A 103 14.75 -2.36 -14.48
C LEU A 103 15.59 -1.33 -15.27
N SER A 104 15.54 -0.06 -14.87
CA SER A 104 16.20 1.03 -15.59
C SER A 104 17.67 1.17 -15.15
N PRO A 105 18.60 1.44 -16.08
CA PRO A 105 20.01 1.67 -15.76
C PRO A 105 20.26 2.97 -14.95
N SER A 106 19.26 3.88 -14.86
CA SER A 106 19.34 5.14 -14.12
C SER A 106 18.77 5.08 -12.69
N SER A 107 18.67 3.88 -12.12
CA SER A 107 17.98 3.56 -10.86
C SER A 107 18.39 4.41 -9.64
N ASN A 108 19.66 4.84 -9.56
CA ASN A 108 20.16 5.59 -8.40
C ASN A 108 19.49 6.97 -8.24
N SER A 109 19.24 7.69 -9.34
CA SER A 109 18.67 9.05 -9.29
C SER A 109 17.18 9.04 -8.91
N LEU A 110 16.46 7.97 -9.26
CA LEU A 110 15.01 7.87 -9.09
C LEU A 110 14.60 7.04 -7.86
N SER A 111 15.54 6.46 -7.13
CA SER A 111 15.29 5.72 -5.89
C SER A 111 14.57 6.56 -4.82
N GLY A 112 14.86 7.86 -4.76
CA GLY A 112 14.17 8.81 -3.90
C GLY A 112 12.68 8.93 -4.23
N LEU A 113 12.31 8.91 -5.53
CA LEU A 113 10.93 8.99 -5.98
C LEU A 113 10.09 7.77 -5.56
N VAL A 114 10.68 6.57 -5.65
CA VAL A 114 10.01 5.34 -5.16
C VAL A 114 9.78 5.41 -3.67
N THR A 115 10.72 6.00 -2.94
CA THR A 115 10.64 6.16 -1.48
C THR A 115 9.57 7.18 -1.07
N THR A 116 9.49 8.32 -1.76
CA THR A 116 8.45 9.32 -1.52
C THR A 116 7.06 8.81 -1.88
N LEU A 117 6.92 8.05 -2.98
CA LEU A 117 5.67 7.39 -3.35
C LEU A 117 5.22 6.34 -2.32
N ALA A 118 6.15 5.54 -1.79
CA ALA A 118 5.81 4.62 -0.71
C ALA A 118 5.31 5.39 0.52
N ALA A 119 6.01 6.47 0.91
CA ALA A 119 5.62 7.29 2.05
C ALA A 119 4.23 7.92 1.86
N SER A 120 3.90 8.39 0.64
CA SER A 120 2.58 8.94 0.34
C SER A 120 1.48 7.89 0.38
N VAL A 121 1.74 6.63 0.00
CA VAL A 121 0.79 5.52 0.16
C VAL A 121 0.44 5.32 1.64
N PHE A 122 1.44 5.30 2.52
CA PHE A 122 1.20 5.16 3.96
C PHE A 122 0.49 6.39 4.54
N ALA A 123 0.87 7.60 4.12
CA ALA A 123 0.21 8.82 4.55
C ALA A 123 -1.28 8.86 4.14
N GLN A 124 -1.61 8.47 2.91
CA GLN A 124 -3.00 8.38 2.47
C GLN A 124 -3.82 7.41 3.32
N LYS A 125 -3.28 6.22 3.60
CA LYS A 125 -3.97 5.24 4.46
C LYS A 125 -4.17 5.75 5.88
N LEU A 126 -3.17 6.43 6.44
CA LEU A 126 -3.25 7.02 7.78
C LEU A 126 -4.31 8.13 7.86
N LEU A 127 -4.36 9.01 6.87
CA LEU A 127 -5.35 10.09 6.79
C LEU A 127 -6.77 9.52 6.66
N LEU A 128 -6.96 8.54 5.78
CA LEU A 128 -8.26 7.85 5.63
C LEU A 128 -8.70 7.20 6.94
N TRP A 129 -7.79 6.49 7.62
CA TRP A 129 -8.07 5.89 8.91
C TRP A 129 -8.44 6.93 9.98
N HIS A 130 -7.71 8.04 10.01
CA HIS A 130 -7.97 9.13 10.96
C HIS A 130 -9.35 9.75 10.74
N CYS A 131 -9.69 10.12 9.50
CA CYS A 131 -11.01 10.67 9.18
C CYS A 131 -12.13 9.68 9.54
N HIS A 132 -12.00 8.41 9.11
CA HIS A 132 -13.01 7.38 9.37
C HIS A 132 -13.20 7.07 10.87
N SER A 133 -12.13 7.19 11.67
CA SER A 133 -12.20 6.99 13.12
C SER A 133 -12.72 8.21 13.88
N ALA A 134 -12.42 9.43 13.39
CA ALA A 134 -12.92 10.67 13.97
C ALA A 134 -14.44 10.78 13.84
N ASP A 135 -15.01 10.28 12.75
CA ASP A 135 -16.46 10.24 12.53
C ASP A 135 -17.19 9.32 13.53
N MET A 136 -16.49 8.34 14.12
CA MET A 136 -17.02 7.42 15.15
C MET A 136 -16.92 7.95 16.59
N LEU A 137 -16.14 9.01 16.83
CA LEU A 137 -15.95 9.63 18.15
C LEU A 137 -16.79 10.90 18.34
N GLY A 138 -17.80 11.12 17.49
CA GLY A 138 -18.68 12.28 17.52
C GLY A 138 -19.47 12.41 18.83
N LEU A 139 -18.87 13.07 19.82
CA LEU A 139 -19.59 13.70 20.92
C LEU A 139 -20.37 14.88 20.33
N LYS A 140 -21.61 14.59 19.92
CA LYS A 140 -22.75 15.51 19.74
C LYS A 140 -22.44 16.85 19.05
N GLY A 141 -22.68 16.88 17.74
CA GLY A 141 -23.22 18.04 17.02
C GLY A 141 -22.26 19.21 16.77
N THR A 142 -22.11 19.56 15.48
CA THR A 142 -21.61 20.86 14.99
C THR A 142 -20.15 21.19 15.29
N THR A 143 -19.25 20.61 14.49
CA THR A 143 -18.26 21.38 13.73
C THR A 143 -17.91 20.59 12.47
N THR A 144 -17.95 21.28 11.33
CA THR A 144 -17.54 20.84 10.00
C THR A 144 -16.27 19.97 10.03
N GLY A 145 -16.44 18.65 9.93
CA GLY A 145 -15.36 17.67 9.75
C GLY A 145 -15.06 17.46 8.27
N CYS A 146 -13.77 17.34 7.93
CA CYS A 146 -13.18 17.44 6.59
C CYS A 146 -13.65 16.48 5.48
N CYS A 147 -14.61 15.59 5.70
CA CYS A 147 -15.08 14.67 4.67
C CYS A 147 -16.61 14.54 4.72
N ASN A 148 -17.30 15.47 4.05
CA ASN A 148 -18.73 15.34 3.78
C ASN A 148 -18.93 14.35 2.61
N SER A 149 -18.72 13.05 2.84
CA SER A 149 -19.22 12.02 1.94
C SER A 149 -20.62 11.62 2.44
N SER A 150 -21.62 12.09 1.70
CA SER A 150 -23.04 11.84 1.92
C SER A 150 -23.33 10.33 1.99
N TRP A 151 -23.54 9.80 3.19
CA TRP A 151 -24.07 8.46 3.41
C TRP A 151 -25.46 8.57 4.02
N GLN A 152 -26.48 8.21 3.25
CA GLN A 152 -27.77 7.79 3.82
C GLN A 152 -27.60 6.34 4.33
N PRO A 153 -27.99 6.03 5.57
CA PRO A 153 -28.00 4.67 6.06
C PRO A 153 -29.22 3.92 5.52
N LEU A 154 -29.01 2.66 5.11
CA LEU A 154 -30.04 1.61 5.08
C LEU A 154 -30.24 1.07 6.49
#